data_AF-A0A0G0YCH2-F1
#
_entry.id   AF-A0A0G0YCH2-F1
#
_cell.length_a   1.000
_cell.length_b   1.000
_cell.length_c   1.000
_cell.angle_alpha   90.00
_cell.angle_beta   90.00
_cell.angle_gamma   90.00
#
_symmetry.space_group_name_H-M   'P 1'
#
loop_
_entity.id
_entity.type
_entity.pdbx_description
1 polymer ?
#
loop_
_entity_poly.entity_id
_entity_poly.type
_entity_poly.pdbx_seq_one_letter_code
_entity_poly.pdbx_strand_id
1 'polypeptide(L)'
;MSLKHKDQRVVVLMDVQNMYHSAKNIYKARVNFKEVLKTAVAGRHLIRAIGYVIRTESGEERSFFEALEKIGIELKIKDLQIFPGGMKKADWDVGLTIDAVRLAELVVDAIVLVTGDGDFVPLVEYLKGKGRQVEVAAFDKSASSRLKEAADDFINLGSDTKKFTIPI
;
A
#
# COMPACT_ATOMS: atom_id res chain seq x y z
N MET A 1 13.92 -10.73 9.02
CA MET A 1 12.81 -11.41 8.32
C MET A 1 11.87 -11.94 9.38
N SER A 2 10.62 -11.53 9.32
CA SER A 2 9.58 -12.06 10.21
C SER A 2 9.05 -13.40 9.66
N LEU A 3 8.61 -14.28 10.57
CA LEU A 3 8.05 -15.58 10.19
C LEU A 3 6.66 -15.37 9.58
N LYS A 4 6.42 -15.94 8.39
CA LYS A 4 5.12 -15.88 7.70
C LYS A 4 4.48 -17.27 7.75
N HIS A 5 3.52 -17.46 8.64
CA HIS A 5 2.79 -18.73 8.75
C HIS A 5 1.64 -18.75 7.75
N LYS A 6 1.44 -19.87 7.05
CA LYS A 6 0.40 -19.99 6.01
C LYS A 6 -1.01 -19.70 6.53
N ASP A 7 -1.28 -20.05 7.78
CA ASP A 7 -2.59 -19.88 8.41
C ASP A 7 -2.86 -18.43 8.90
N GLN A 8 -1.88 -17.52 8.77
CA GLN A 8 -2.08 -16.12 9.11
C GLN A 8 -3.14 -15.49 8.21
N ARG A 9 -3.99 -14.68 8.84
CA ARG A 9 -4.94 -13.80 8.18
C ARG A 9 -4.26 -12.47 7.91
N VAL A 10 -4.14 -12.14 6.63
CA VAL A 10 -3.43 -10.95 6.18
C VAL A 10 -4.38 -9.94 5.57
N VAL A 11 -4.18 -8.68 5.91
CA VAL A 11 -4.77 -7.53 5.21
C VAL A 11 -3.68 -6.78 4.48
N VAL A 12 -3.99 -6.33 3.27
CA VAL A 12 -3.07 -5.53 2.44
C VAL A 12 -3.70 -4.16 2.20
N LEU A 13 -3.02 -3.10 2.61
CA LEU A 13 -3.47 -1.71 2.47
C LEU A 13 -2.50 -0.98 1.55
N MET A 14 -3.00 -0.47 0.42
CA MET A 14 -2.14 0.05 -0.65
C MET A 14 -2.37 1.54 -0.87
N ASP A 15 -1.36 2.34 -0.60
CA ASP A 15 -1.30 3.72 -1.07
C ASP A 15 -0.91 3.71 -2.55
N VAL A 16 -1.92 3.65 -3.40
CA VAL A 16 -1.73 3.50 -4.86
C VAL A 16 -1.03 4.72 -5.43
N GLN A 17 -1.30 5.91 -4.89
CA GLN A 17 -0.69 7.16 -5.36
C GLN A 17 0.79 7.23 -5.02
N ASN A 18 1.18 6.95 -3.76
CA ASN A 18 2.58 6.91 -3.35
C ASN A 18 3.40 5.91 -4.20
N MET A 19 2.83 4.74 -4.44
CA MET A 19 3.47 3.70 -5.23
C MET A 19 3.57 4.06 -6.72
N TYR A 20 2.52 4.67 -7.29
CA TYR A 20 2.53 5.13 -8.67
C TYR A 20 3.59 6.21 -8.91
N HIS A 21 3.67 7.22 -8.02
CA HIS A 21 4.70 8.27 -8.11
C HIS A 21 6.10 7.69 -7.97
N SER A 22 6.30 6.76 -7.03
CA SER A 22 7.57 6.07 -6.83
C SER A 22 8.03 5.34 -8.09
N ALA A 23 7.17 4.51 -8.69
CA ALA A 23 7.51 3.76 -9.90
C ALA A 23 7.75 4.66 -11.11
N LYS A 24 6.88 5.66 -11.31
CA LYS A 24 7.00 6.60 -12.43
C LYS A 24 8.27 7.44 -12.36
N ASN A 25 8.62 7.94 -11.18
CA ASN A 25 9.77 8.84 -11.04
C ASN A 25 11.10 8.09 -11.11
N ILE A 26 11.20 6.95 -10.42
CA ILE A 26 12.46 6.20 -10.25
C ILE A 26 12.70 5.24 -11.42
N TYR A 27 11.67 4.54 -11.86
CA TYR A 27 11.80 3.43 -12.83
C TYR A 27 11.17 3.73 -14.19
N LYS A 28 10.54 4.90 -14.37
CA LYS A 28 9.83 5.28 -15.60
C LYS A 28 8.81 4.22 -16.04
N ALA A 29 8.16 3.60 -15.06
CA ALA A 29 7.29 2.45 -15.25
C ALA A 29 6.02 2.57 -14.40
N ARG A 30 5.00 1.75 -14.69
CA ARG A 30 3.80 1.56 -13.84
C ARG A 30 4.04 0.45 -12.84
N VAL A 31 3.32 0.44 -11.72
CA VAL A 31 3.40 -0.64 -10.72
C VAL A 31 2.58 -1.84 -11.18
N ASN A 32 3.13 -3.04 -11.05
CA ASN A 32 2.40 -4.29 -11.22
C ASN A 32 1.70 -4.69 -9.92
N PHE A 33 0.54 -4.08 -9.64
CA PHE A 33 -0.21 -4.32 -8.38
C PHE A 33 -0.63 -5.77 -8.17
N LYS A 34 -0.77 -6.55 -9.25
CA LYS A 34 -1.06 -7.99 -9.17
C LYS A 34 0.09 -8.75 -8.48
N GLU A 35 1.33 -8.51 -8.92
CA GLU A 35 2.50 -9.17 -8.33
C GLU A 35 2.85 -8.61 -6.95
N VAL A 36 2.57 -7.32 -6.71
CA VAL A 36 2.66 -6.71 -5.37
C VAL A 36 1.70 -7.41 -4.40
N LEU A 37 0.41 -7.51 -4.74
CA LEU A 37 -0.59 -8.19 -3.91
C LEU A 37 -0.21 -9.64 -3.66
N LYS A 38 0.15 -10.39 -4.70
CA LYS A 38 0.57 -11.79 -4.60
C LYS A 38 1.77 -11.96 -3.66
N THR A 39 2.75 -11.08 -3.76
CA THR A 39 3.96 -11.12 -2.92
C THR A 39 3.66 -10.71 -1.48
N ALA A 40 2.82 -9.69 -1.27
CA ALA A 40 2.36 -9.25 0.04
C ALA A 40 1.60 -10.36 0.76
N VAL A 41 0.72 -11.08 0.06
CA VAL A 41 -0.04 -12.20 0.64
C VAL A 41 0.86 -13.37 0.97
N ALA A 42 1.87 -13.68 0.15
CA ALA A 42 2.84 -14.74 0.39
C ALA A 42 2.21 -16.12 0.68
N GLY A 43 1.06 -16.41 0.07
CA GLY A 43 0.34 -17.69 0.25
C GLY A 43 -0.46 -17.80 1.56
N ARG A 44 -0.63 -16.70 2.30
CA ARG A 44 -1.47 -16.60 3.51
C ARG A 44 -2.95 -16.39 3.18
N HIS A 45 -3.82 -16.43 4.19
CA HIS A 45 -5.24 -16.14 4.03
C HIS A 45 -5.48 -14.63 3.89
N LEU A 46 -5.66 -14.17 2.64
CA LEU A 46 -6.05 -12.78 2.39
C LEU A 46 -7.48 -12.54 2.89
N ILE A 47 -7.62 -11.65 3.88
CA ILE A 47 -8.92 -11.20 4.39
C ILE A 47 -9.46 -10.07 3.54
N ARG A 48 -8.66 -9.02 3.32
CA ARG A 48 -9.00 -7.87 2.49
C ARG A 48 -7.76 -7.26 1.84
N ALA A 49 -7.90 -6.80 0.61
CA ALA A 49 -6.93 -5.94 -0.05
C ALA A 49 -7.63 -4.63 -0.39
N ILE A 50 -7.16 -3.50 0.17
CA ILE A 50 -7.76 -2.18 -0.03
C ILE A 50 -6.76 -1.28 -0.75
N GLY A 51 -7.17 -0.74 -1.89
CA GLY A 51 -6.44 0.24 -2.68
C GLY A 51 -7.00 1.63 -2.48
N TYR A 52 -6.19 2.54 -1.96
CA TYR A 52 -6.54 3.94 -1.76
C TYR A 52 -6.13 4.74 -2.99
N VAL A 53 -7.13 5.22 -3.74
CA VAL A 53 -6.94 5.87 -5.04
C VAL A 53 -7.54 7.26 -5.07
N ILE A 54 -6.94 8.12 -5.89
CA ILE A 54 -7.45 9.47 -6.15
C ILE A 54 -8.01 9.54 -7.55
N ARG A 55 -9.23 10.05 -7.66
CA ARG A 55 -9.89 10.32 -8.93
C ARG A 55 -9.64 11.77 -9.33
N THR A 56 -9.17 11.96 -10.56
CA THR A 56 -9.04 13.31 -11.15
C THR A 56 -10.26 13.62 -12.01
N GLU A 57 -10.44 14.89 -12.36
CA GLU A 57 -11.57 15.34 -13.19
C GLU A 57 -11.51 14.81 -14.63
N SER A 58 -10.33 14.42 -15.14
CA SER A 58 -10.19 13.88 -16.50
C SER A 58 -10.77 12.48 -16.66
N GLY A 59 -10.87 11.71 -15.56
CA GLY A 59 -11.39 10.34 -15.57
C GLY A 59 -10.51 9.31 -16.28
N GLU A 60 -9.27 9.68 -16.64
CA GLU A 60 -8.32 8.81 -17.33
C GLU A 60 -7.96 7.56 -16.51
N GLU A 61 -8.16 7.58 -15.19
CA GLU A 61 -7.83 6.47 -14.29
C GLU A 61 -8.87 5.34 -14.29
N ARG A 62 -10.01 5.48 -14.97
CA ARG A 62 -11.12 4.51 -14.88
C ARG A 62 -10.71 3.10 -15.26
N SER A 63 -9.98 2.95 -16.38
CA SER A 63 -9.50 1.63 -16.84
C SER A 63 -8.49 1.01 -15.86
N PHE A 64 -7.71 1.86 -15.18
CA PHE A 64 -6.77 1.43 -14.15
C PHE A 64 -7.50 0.98 -12.88
N PHE A 65 -8.55 1.68 -12.44
CA PHE A 65 -9.38 1.27 -11.31
C PHE A 65 -10.07 -0.08 -11.58
N GLU A 66 -10.68 -0.24 -12.75
CA GLU A 66 -11.29 -1.51 -13.15
C GLU A 66 -10.27 -2.67 -13.16
N ALA A 67 -9.02 -2.41 -13.53
CA ALA A 67 -7.96 -3.41 -13.49
C ALA A 67 -7.58 -3.80 -12.04
N LEU A 68 -7.56 -2.86 -11.10
CA LEU A 68 -7.31 -3.13 -9.68
C LEU A 68 -8.44 -3.97 -9.06
N GLU A 69 -9.70 -3.64 -9.36
CA GLU A 69 -10.84 -4.42 -8.87
C GLU A 69 -10.83 -5.86 -9.41
N LYS A 70 -10.48 -6.04 -10.70
CA LYS A 70 -10.36 -7.37 -11.33
C LYS A 70 -9.30 -8.26 -10.69
N ILE A 71 -8.27 -7.69 -10.06
CA ILE A 71 -7.26 -8.47 -9.32
C ILE A 71 -7.62 -8.69 -7.85
N GLY A 72 -8.83 -8.28 -7.43
CA GLY A 72 -9.36 -8.50 -6.08
C GLY A 72 -9.02 -7.41 -5.08
N ILE A 73 -8.69 -6.19 -5.54
CA ILE A 73 -8.45 -5.03 -4.68
C ILE A 73 -9.73 -4.21 -4.56
N GLU A 74 -10.20 -4.04 -3.33
CA GLU A 74 -11.30 -3.13 -2.99
C GLU A 74 -10.82 -1.68 -3.08
N LEU A 75 -11.51 -0.84 -3.86
CA LEU A 75 -11.09 0.55 -4.04
C LEU A 75 -11.80 1.49 -3.06
N LYS A 76 -11.00 2.33 -2.40
CA LYS A 76 -11.47 3.55 -1.74
C LYS A 76 -11.04 4.75 -2.56
N ILE A 77 -12.04 5.44 -3.13
CA ILE A 77 -11.85 6.55 -4.06
C ILE A 77 -12.08 7.87 -3.34
N LYS A 78 -11.14 8.80 -3.45
CA LYS A 78 -11.27 10.19 -2.97
C LYS A 78 -11.07 11.11 -4.15
N ASP A 79 -11.95 12.10 -4.26
CA ASP A 79 -11.86 13.12 -5.31
C ASP A 79 -10.73 14.10 -4.96
N LEU A 80 -9.96 14.50 -5.97
CA LEU A 80 -8.93 15.52 -5.83
C LEU A 80 -9.56 16.84 -5.34
N GLN A 81 -9.23 17.25 -4.12
CA GLN A 81 -9.72 18.53 -3.58
C GLN A 81 -8.77 19.65 -3.95
N ILE A 82 -9.33 20.69 -4.58
CA ILE A 82 -8.63 21.93 -4.91
C ILE A 82 -9.13 23.01 -3.94
N PHE A 83 -8.24 23.46 -3.06
CA PHE A 83 -8.56 24.48 -2.08
C PHE A 83 -8.48 25.89 -2.68
N PRO A 84 -9.19 26.87 -2.10
CA PRO A 84 -9.00 28.28 -2.42
C PRO A 84 -7.52 28.65 -2.26
N GLY A 85 -6.88 29.12 -3.34
CA GLY A 85 -5.44 29.35 -3.41
C GLY A 85 -4.66 28.32 -4.25
N GLY A 86 -5.33 27.34 -4.86
CA GLY A 86 -4.73 26.40 -5.81
C GLY A 86 -3.98 25.23 -5.20
N MET A 87 -3.97 25.13 -3.86
CA MET A 87 -3.40 23.97 -3.16
C MET A 87 -4.27 22.73 -3.42
N LYS A 88 -3.65 21.68 -3.94
CA LYS A 88 -4.30 20.39 -4.18
C LYS A 88 -3.95 19.45 -3.02
N LYS A 89 -4.97 18.93 -2.33
CA LYS A 89 -4.76 17.92 -1.28
C LYS A 89 -5.54 16.66 -1.61
N ALA A 90 -4.81 15.55 -1.67
CA ALA A 90 -5.38 14.25 -2.02
C ALA A 90 -4.55 13.10 -1.43
N ASP A 91 -4.07 13.25 -0.20
CA ASP A 91 -3.53 12.10 0.54
C ASP A 91 -4.67 11.23 1.12
N TRP A 92 -4.34 9.97 1.37
CA TRP A 92 -5.21 9.00 2.01
C TRP A 92 -4.74 8.66 3.42
N ASP A 93 -3.70 9.31 3.93
CA ASP A 93 -2.96 8.91 5.14
C ASP A 93 -3.88 8.69 6.34
N VAL A 94 -4.79 9.64 6.59
CA VAL A 94 -5.76 9.54 7.68
C VAL A 94 -6.74 8.39 7.45
N GLY A 95 -7.29 8.26 6.24
CA GLY A 95 -8.27 7.21 5.93
C GLY A 95 -7.65 5.81 6.03
N LEU A 96 -6.47 5.64 5.46
CA LEU A 96 -5.68 4.41 5.54
C LEU A 96 -5.35 4.06 6.99
N THR A 97 -4.88 5.04 7.77
CA THR A 97 -4.58 4.85 9.20
C THR A 97 -5.79 4.37 9.98
N ILE A 98 -6.95 5.02 9.81
CA ILE A 98 -8.18 4.64 10.51
C ILE A 98 -8.63 3.23 10.13
N ASP A 99 -8.58 2.88 8.84
CA ASP A 99 -8.94 1.53 8.40
C ASP A 99 -7.96 0.48 8.92
N ALA A 100 -6.66 0.76 8.94
CA ALA A 100 -5.64 -0.14 9.47
C ALA A 100 -5.89 -0.44 10.96
N VAL A 101 -6.17 0.58 11.77
CA VAL A 101 -6.50 0.43 13.18
C VAL A 101 -7.76 -0.41 13.36
N ARG A 102 -8.83 -0.12 12.62
CA ARG A 102 -10.09 -0.88 12.70
C ARG A 102 -9.91 -2.34 12.30
N LEU A 103 -9.14 -2.61 11.24
CA LEU A 103 -8.90 -3.97 10.76
C LEU A 103 -8.04 -4.77 11.74
N ALA A 104 -7.12 -4.11 12.46
CA ALA A 104 -6.32 -4.72 13.52
C ALA A 104 -7.16 -5.24 14.70
N GLU A 105 -8.36 -4.68 14.91
CA GLU A 105 -9.30 -5.11 15.95
C GLU A 105 -10.18 -6.29 15.50
N LEU A 106 -10.43 -6.43 14.19
CA LEU A 106 -11.35 -7.41 13.59
C LEU A 106 -10.75 -8.81 13.39
N VAL A 107 -9.70 -9.13 14.16
CA VAL A 107 -9.00 -10.42 14.16
C VAL A 107 -8.20 -10.68 12.86
N VAL A 108 -7.12 -9.93 12.66
CA VAL A 108 -6.08 -10.21 11.64
C VAL A 108 -4.75 -10.49 12.33
N ASP A 109 -3.86 -11.24 11.69
CA ASP A 109 -2.58 -11.62 12.27
C ASP A 109 -1.44 -10.76 11.71
N ALA A 110 -1.55 -10.40 10.43
CA ALA A 110 -0.58 -9.54 9.74
C ALA A 110 -1.26 -8.41 8.94
N ILE A 111 -0.63 -7.25 8.91
CA ILE A 111 -1.02 -6.11 8.08
C ILE A 111 0.17 -5.73 7.20
N VAL A 112 -0.04 -5.70 5.88
CA VAL A 112 0.94 -5.25 4.91
C VAL A 112 0.57 -3.86 4.43
N LEU A 113 1.41 -2.87 4.75
CA LEU A 113 1.29 -1.50 4.24
C LEU A 113 2.11 -1.38 2.95
N VAL A 114 1.45 -1.13 1.83
CA VAL A 114 2.11 -0.89 0.54
C VAL A 114 2.27 0.62 0.35
N THR A 115 3.31 1.17 0.97
CA THR A 115 3.68 2.59 0.94
C THR A 115 5.14 2.76 1.35
N GLY A 116 5.82 3.75 0.78
CA GLY A 116 7.16 4.18 1.21
C GLY A 116 7.14 5.33 2.22
N ASP A 117 5.97 5.84 2.60
CA ASP A 117 5.85 7.09 3.36
C ASP A 117 6.20 6.94 4.84
N GLY A 118 7.14 7.76 5.30
CA GLY A 118 7.61 7.78 6.69
C GLY A 118 6.56 8.23 7.70
N ASP A 119 5.50 8.91 7.26
CA ASP A 119 4.43 9.39 8.14
C ASP A 119 3.59 8.25 8.73
N PHE A 120 3.70 7.03 8.19
CA PHE A 120 3.07 5.83 8.76
C PHE A 120 3.87 5.16 9.87
N VAL A 121 5.06 5.65 10.26
CA VAL A 121 5.83 5.06 11.38
C VAL A 121 5.00 4.95 12.67
N PRO A 122 4.26 5.98 13.13
CA PRO A 122 3.43 5.87 14.31
C PRO A 122 2.32 4.82 14.18
N LEU A 123 1.78 4.62 12.98
CA LEU A 123 0.80 3.57 12.71
C LEU A 123 1.44 2.19 12.85
N VAL A 124 2.64 1.98 12.29
CA VAL A 124 3.38 0.72 12.41
C VAL A 124 3.63 0.38 13.88
N GLU A 125 4.14 1.32 14.66
CA GLU A 125 4.40 1.14 16.10
C GLU A 125 3.12 0.82 16.87
N TYR A 126 2.03 1.52 16.58
CA TYR A 126 0.72 1.27 17.21
C TYR A 126 0.20 -0.13 16.93
N LEU A 127 0.22 -0.56 15.66
CA LEU A 127 -0.27 -1.88 15.25
C LEU A 127 0.56 -3.01 15.86
N LYS A 128 1.89 -2.84 15.92
CA LYS A 128 2.79 -3.77 16.62
C LYS A 128 2.50 -3.83 18.11
N GLY A 129 2.22 -2.69 18.74
CA GLY A 129 1.77 -2.62 20.14
C GLY A 129 0.46 -3.37 20.39
N LYS A 130 -0.36 -3.61 19.36
CA LYS A 130 -1.58 -4.44 19.42
C LYS A 130 -1.32 -5.93 19.10
N GLY A 131 -0.06 -6.33 18.96
CA GLY A 131 0.33 -7.71 18.68
C GLY A 131 0.13 -8.13 17.22
N ARG A 132 0.07 -7.17 16.29
CA ARG A 132 -0.01 -7.45 14.85
C ARG A 132 1.38 -7.44 14.24
N GLN A 133 1.64 -8.40 13.35
CA GLN A 133 2.81 -8.35 12.50
C GLN A 133 2.60 -7.28 11.44
N VAL A 134 3.50 -6.30 11.36
CA VAL A 134 3.39 -5.21 10.39
C VAL A 134 4.50 -5.31 9.38
N GLU A 135 4.13 -5.49 8.13
CA GLU A 135 5.05 -5.57 7.00
C GLU A 135 4.88 -4.33 6.13
N VAL A 136 5.97 -3.87 5.52
CA VAL A 136 5.95 -2.75 4.59
C VAL A 136 6.43 -3.23 3.23
N ALA A 137 5.68 -2.93 2.17
CA ALA A 137 6.08 -3.22 0.80
C ALA A 137 6.25 -1.92 0.01
N ALA A 138 7.47 -1.62 -0.42
CA ALA A 138 7.76 -0.40 -1.17
C ALA A 138 9.01 -0.56 -2.04
N PHE A 139 9.23 0.40 -2.94
CA PHE A 139 10.52 0.51 -3.62
C PHE A 139 11.55 1.11 -2.65
N ASP A 140 12.63 0.38 -2.36
CA ASP A 140 13.63 0.79 -1.37
C ASP A 140 14.17 2.22 -1.58
N LYS A 141 14.31 2.64 -2.85
CA LYS A 141 14.79 3.97 -3.25
C LYS A 141 13.83 5.12 -2.91
N SER A 142 12.53 4.87 -2.72
CA SER A 142 11.55 5.89 -2.31
C SER A 142 11.09 5.75 -0.87
N ALA A 143 11.42 4.63 -0.21
CA ALA A 143 10.92 4.34 1.13
C ALA A 143 11.77 4.99 2.22
N SER A 144 11.10 5.58 3.21
CA SER A 144 11.73 6.12 4.43
C SER A 144 12.52 5.05 5.18
N SER A 145 13.76 5.37 5.56
CA SER A 145 14.60 4.46 6.38
C SER A 145 13.94 4.15 7.72
N ARG A 146 13.33 5.14 8.36
CA ARG A 146 12.62 4.98 9.64
C ARG A 146 11.43 4.02 9.51
N LEU A 147 10.72 4.06 8.39
CA LEU A 147 9.62 3.13 8.13
C LEU A 147 10.12 1.70 7.97
N LYS A 148 11.24 1.50 7.26
CA LYS A 148 11.88 0.19 7.10
C LYS A 148 12.31 -0.39 8.43
N GLU A 149 12.88 0.44 9.31
CA GLU A 149 13.34 0.04 10.64
C GLU A 149 12.18 -0.27 11.59
N ALA A 150 11.06 0.47 11.50
CA ALA A 150 9.90 0.26 12.36
C ALA A 150 9.14 -1.05 12.04
N ALA A 151 9.08 -1.43 10.76
CA ALA A 151 8.37 -2.63 10.29
C ALA A 151 9.01 -3.94 10.77
N ASP A 152 8.21 -5.00 10.92
CA ASP A 152 8.72 -6.35 11.22
C ASP A 152 9.36 -7.02 9.99
N ASP A 153 8.93 -6.62 8.79
CA ASP A 153 9.51 -7.04 7.52
C ASP A 153 9.39 -5.92 6.48
N PHE A 154 10.41 -5.79 5.64
CA PHE A 154 10.40 -4.87 4.51
C PHE A 154 10.52 -5.65 3.20
N ILE A 155 9.44 -5.66 2.43
CA ILE A 155 9.35 -6.27 1.10
C ILE A 155 9.85 -5.25 0.08
N ASN A 156 11.13 -5.36 -0.29
CA ASN A 156 11.73 -4.47 -1.27
C ASN A 156 11.23 -4.80 -2.69
N LEU A 157 10.30 -4.01 -3.21
CA LEU A 157 9.78 -4.13 -4.57
C LEU A 157 10.81 -3.73 -5.64
N GLY A 158 11.87 -3.02 -5.24
CA GLY A 158 12.99 -2.66 -6.11
C GLY A 158 13.99 -3.79 -6.35
N SER A 159 13.89 -4.91 -5.62
CA SER A 159 14.82 -6.05 -5.80
C SER A 159 14.58 -6.81 -7.10
N ASP A 160 13.36 -6.77 -7.64
CA ASP A 160 12.98 -7.37 -8.92
C ASP A 160 12.04 -6.43 -9.67
N THR A 161 12.62 -5.40 -10.28
CA THR A 161 11.85 -4.38 -11.02
C THR A 161 11.04 -4.99 -12.16
N LYS A 162 11.54 -6.03 -12.84
CA LYS A 162 10.82 -6.71 -13.93
C LYS A 162 9.53 -7.35 -13.46
N LYS A 163 9.49 -7.85 -12.23
CA LYS A 163 8.30 -8.42 -11.62
C LYS A 163 7.31 -7.35 -11.16
N PHE A 164 7.80 -6.30 -10.50
CA PHE A 164 6.97 -5.32 -9.81
C PHE A 164 6.64 -4.06 -10.61
N THR A 165 7.21 -3.88 -11.80
CA THR A 165 6.87 -2.79 -12.70
C THR A 165 6.47 -3.27 -14.10
N ILE A 166 5.71 -2.43 -14.80
CA ILE A 166 5.26 -2.62 -16.17
C ILE A 166 5.80 -1.44 -16.99
N PRO A 167 6.54 -1.66 -18.08
CA PRO A 167 7.00 -0.60 -18.97
C PRO A 167 5.85 0.30 -19.44
N ILE A 168 6.13 1.61 -19.57
CA ILE A 168 5.19 2.60 -20.13
C ILE A 168 5.45 2.74 -21.63
#